data_AF-R0HDG4-F1
#
_entry.id   AF-R0HDG4-F1
#
_cell.length_a   1.000
_cell.length_b   1.000
_cell.length_c   1.000
_cell.angle_alpha   90.00
_cell.angle_beta   90.00
_cell.angle_gamma   90.00
#
_symmetry.space_group_name_H-M   'P 1'
#
loop_
_entity.id
_entity.type
_entity.pdbx_description
1 polymer ?
#
loop_
_entity_poly.entity_id
_entity_poly.type
_entity_poly.pdbx_seq_one_letter_code
_entity_poly.pdbx_strand_id
1 'polypeptide(L)'
;MALSPRKIIVEDRIAPLDATSDQPALFDGTTRLYMSYTCPFAQRVWIIRNLKVTRLKKLKMNKMVAYTQTKTDSDYTVNYFKKFMNQIFERVLLLNTYSSMASPIVVEERPALLDATADPPALFDGTTRLYTSYVCPFAQRVWITRNFKGLQEKIKLVPLDLGNRPAWYKEKVYPENKVPALEHNGKIIGESLDLIKYLDNTFEGPSLYPEDHAKREFGDELLKYTDTFVKTMYMSLKGDPFRETGENIDCSMFRSIKGEIMEDMTGMFFFTAAPVLDYLENALYKFDDGPFFLGQLSLVDIAYIPFVERFQIVLNELLKCDITAERPKLSSWIEQMNKIDGYAQTKIDPKEIVEIFKKKFM
;
A
#
# COMPACT_ATOMS: atom_id res chain seq x y z
N MET A 1 37.54 -33.04 -3.65
CA MET A 1 37.35 -33.22 -5.11
C MET A 1 36.64 -31.99 -5.64
N ALA A 2 37.38 -31.11 -6.32
CA ALA A 2 36.82 -29.92 -6.96
C ALA A 2 36.16 -30.32 -8.29
N LEU A 3 34.89 -29.94 -8.50
CA LEU A 3 34.18 -30.16 -9.74
C LEU A 3 34.68 -29.15 -10.80
N SER A 4 35.17 -29.67 -11.92
CA SER A 4 35.60 -28.90 -13.09
C SER A 4 34.41 -28.17 -13.74
N PRO A 5 34.56 -26.92 -14.23
CA PRO A 5 33.51 -26.24 -14.97
C PRO A 5 33.29 -26.91 -16.34
N ARG A 6 32.03 -27.30 -16.64
CA ARG A 6 31.63 -27.80 -17.95
C ARG A 6 31.87 -26.73 -19.02
N LYS A 7 32.72 -27.04 -19.99
CA LYS A 7 33.04 -26.21 -21.16
C LYS A 7 31.81 -26.19 -22.08
N ILE A 8 31.24 -25.01 -22.34
CA ILE A 8 30.23 -24.82 -23.39
C ILE A 8 31.00 -24.53 -24.68
N ILE A 9 30.86 -25.41 -25.68
CA ILE A 9 31.39 -25.21 -27.02
C ILE A 9 30.30 -24.51 -27.84
N VAL A 10 30.63 -23.37 -28.44
CA VAL A 10 29.77 -22.67 -29.40
C VAL A 10 30.35 -22.98 -30.78
N GLU A 11 29.67 -23.80 -31.58
CA GLU A 11 30.03 -24.01 -32.98
C GLU A 11 29.35 -22.94 -33.84
N ASP A 12 30.17 -22.21 -34.62
CA ASP A 12 29.71 -21.26 -35.61
C ASP A 12 29.35 -21.98 -36.91
N ARG A 13 28.15 -21.68 -37.42
CA ARG A 13 27.55 -22.03 -38.73
C ARG A 13 26.99 -23.45 -38.86
N ILE A 14 25.67 -23.51 -38.97
CA ILE A 14 24.98 -24.57 -39.73
C ILE A 14 24.22 -23.86 -40.85
N ALA A 15 24.50 -24.27 -42.10
CA ALA A 15 23.78 -23.81 -43.29
C ALA A 15 22.31 -24.25 -43.23
N PRO A 16 21.38 -23.60 -43.97
CA PRO A 16 19.97 -23.98 -43.93
C PRO A 16 19.80 -25.43 -44.45
N LEU A 17 19.13 -26.27 -43.67
CA LEU A 17 18.76 -27.63 -44.07
C LEU A 17 17.51 -27.57 -44.97
N ASP A 18 17.62 -28.13 -46.17
CA ASP A 18 16.51 -28.35 -47.10
C ASP A 18 15.57 -29.46 -46.62
N ALA A 19 14.29 -29.33 -46.96
CA ALA A 19 13.15 -30.07 -46.39
C ALA A 19 13.02 -31.56 -46.81
N THR A 20 14.10 -32.25 -47.15
CA THR A 20 14.04 -33.67 -47.55
C THR A 20 15.27 -34.48 -47.08
N SER A 21 15.29 -34.92 -45.82
CA SER A 21 16.02 -36.15 -45.42
C SER A 21 15.65 -36.59 -44.01
N ASP A 22 15.75 -37.89 -43.79
CA ASP A 22 15.30 -38.68 -42.64
C ASP A 22 15.71 -38.12 -41.27
N GLN A 23 14.77 -38.16 -40.31
CA GLN A 23 15.03 -37.83 -38.91
C GLN A 23 15.77 -38.97 -38.19
N PRO A 24 16.91 -38.70 -37.50
CA PRO A 24 17.41 -39.58 -36.45
C PRO A 24 16.87 -39.15 -35.08
N ALA A 25 16.65 -40.15 -34.23
CA ALA A 25 15.96 -40.09 -32.94
C ALA A 25 16.44 -38.99 -31.97
N LEU A 26 15.49 -38.19 -31.50
CA LEU A 26 15.61 -37.37 -30.29
C LEU A 26 15.61 -38.29 -29.07
N PHE A 27 16.70 -38.33 -28.29
CA PHE A 27 16.74 -38.39 -26.80
C PHE A 27 18.16 -38.75 -26.34
N ASP A 28 19.03 -37.75 -26.09
CA ASP A 28 20.33 -37.93 -25.41
C ASP A 28 20.49 -37.12 -24.10
N GLY A 29 19.41 -36.54 -23.58
CA GLY A 29 19.43 -35.87 -22.26
C GLY A 29 20.22 -34.55 -22.21
N THR A 30 20.68 -34.03 -23.34
CA THR A 30 21.31 -32.69 -23.43
C THR A 30 20.28 -31.66 -23.91
N THR A 31 19.88 -30.70 -23.07
CA THR A 31 19.03 -29.58 -23.49
C THR A 31 19.77 -28.71 -24.50
N ARG A 32 19.50 -28.89 -25.80
CA ARG A 32 19.98 -28.00 -26.87
C ARG A 32 18.88 -26.99 -27.19
N LEU A 33 19.14 -25.71 -26.91
CA LEU A 33 18.23 -24.62 -27.29
C LEU A 33 18.64 -24.16 -28.70
N TYR A 34 17.86 -24.53 -29.72
CA TYR A 34 18.05 -24.02 -31.07
C TYR A 34 17.47 -22.60 -31.15
N MET A 35 18.34 -21.58 -31.22
CA MET A 35 17.92 -20.18 -31.32
C MET A 35 18.00 -19.69 -32.77
N SER A 36 16.86 -19.33 -33.33
CA SER A 36 16.80 -18.50 -34.53
C SER A 36 17.10 -17.04 -34.17
N TYR A 37 18.12 -16.45 -34.82
CA TYR A 37 18.56 -15.07 -34.62
C TYR A 37 17.57 -14.01 -35.12
N THR A 38 16.46 -14.41 -35.73
CA THR A 38 15.43 -13.50 -36.27
C THR A 38 14.19 -13.37 -35.35
N CYS A 39 14.17 -14.02 -34.18
CA CYS A 39 13.03 -13.98 -33.27
C CYS A 39 13.15 -12.84 -32.21
N PRO A 40 12.25 -11.84 -32.20
CA PRO A 40 12.25 -10.74 -31.22
C PRO A 40 12.14 -11.21 -29.76
N PHE A 41 11.56 -12.38 -29.52
CA PHE A 41 11.41 -12.96 -28.19
C PHE A 41 12.75 -13.48 -27.63
N ALA A 42 13.60 -14.05 -28.48
CA ALA A 42 14.91 -14.57 -28.10
C ALA A 42 15.89 -13.44 -27.72
N GLN A 43 15.80 -12.28 -28.38
CA GLN A 43 16.56 -11.08 -28.01
C GLN A 43 16.12 -10.51 -26.65
N ARG A 44 14.81 -10.50 -26.35
CA ARG A 44 14.29 -10.05 -25.05
C ARG A 44 14.81 -10.90 -23.89
N VAL A 45 14.81 -12.22 -24.05
CA VAL A 45 15.29 -13.15 -23.00
C VAL A 45 16.80 -12.99 -22.78
N TRP A 46 17.60 -12.80 -23.83
CA TRP A 46 19.05 -12.59 -23.71
C TRP A 46 19.42 -11.29 -22.96
N ILE A 47 18.69 -10.20 -23.23
CA ILE A 47 18.90 -8.88 -22.60
C ILE A 47 18.54 -8.93 -21.11
N ILE A 48 17.41 -9.55 -20.76
CA ILE A 48 16.95 -9.70 -19.36
C ILE A 48 17.93 -10.56 -18.56
N ARG A 49 18.49 -11.61 -19.17
CA ARG A 49 19.37 -12.58 -18.48
C ARG A 49 20.79 -12.03 -18.24
N ASN A 50 21.26 -11.07 -19.04
CA ASN A 50 22.63 -10.53 -18.94
C ASN A 50 22.73 -9.13 -18.32
N LEU A 51 21.64 -8.37 -18.20
CA LEU A 51 21.66 -7.02 -17.62
C LEU A 51 21.05 -7.01 -16.22
N LYS A 52 21.89 -6.81 -15.19
CA LYS A 52 21.43 -6.30 -13.89
C LYS A 52 20.88 -4.88 -14.12
N VAL A 53 19.55 -4.77 -14.24
CA VAL A 53 18.79 -3.60 -14.75
C VAL A 53 19.01 -2.31 -13.94
N THR A 54 19.55 -2.40 -12.72
CA THR A 54 19.73 -1.26 -11.80
C THR A 54 20.86 -0.27 -12.14
N ARG A 55 21.68 -0.50 -13.18
CA ARG A 55 22.84 0.39 -13.51
C ARG A 55 22.99 0.78 -14.98
N LEU A 56 21.91 0.91 -15.73
CA LEU A 56 21.95 1.38 -17.12
C LEU A 56 21.96 2.93 -17.18
N LYS A 57 23.09 3.51 -17.59
CA LYS A 57 23.22 4.95 -17.90
C LYS A 57 22.86 5.21 -19.37
N LYS A 58 22.23 6.35 -19.69
CA LYS A 58 21.84 6.80 -21.05
C LYS A 58 22.95 6.58 -22.11
N LEU A 59 24.20 6.83 -21.73
CA LEU A 59 25.38 6.65 -22.58
C LEU A 59 25.64 5.20 -23.02
N LYS A 60 25.39 4.19 -22.15
CA LYS A 60 25.53 2.77 -22.51
C LYS A 60 24.42 2.30 -23.45
N MET A 61 23.26 2.93 -23.36
CA MET A 61 22.07 2.59 -24.13
C MET A 61 22.16 3.07 -25.58
N ASN A 62 22.66 4.30 -25.79
CA ASN A 62 22.95 4.82 -27.12
C ASN A 62 23.97 3.96 -27.88
N LYS A 63 24.96 3.40 -27.17
CA LYS A 63 25.93 2.45 -27.75
C LYS A 63 25.28 1.14 -28.19
N MET A 64 24.24 0.65 -27.49
CA MET A 64 23.52 -0.56 -27.90
C MET A 64 22.64 -0.31 -29.13
N VAL A 65 21.98 0.84 -29.20
CA VAL A 65 21.22 1.24 -30.41
C VAL A 65 22.15 1.34 -31.62
N ALA A 66 23.32 1.96 -31.46
CA ALA A 66 24.33 2.05 -32.51
C ALA A 66 24.88 0.66 -32.91
N TYR A 67 25.06 -0.25 -31.96
CA TYR A 67 25.46 -1.62 -32.25
C TYR A 67 24.40 -2.37 -33.06
N THR A 68 23.12 -2.27 -32.70
CA THR A 68 22.02 -2.89 -33.47
C THR A 68 21.97 -2.37 -34.91
N GLN A 69 22.23 -1.08 -35.13
CA GLN A 69 22.34 -0.48 -36.47
C GLN A 69 23.48 -1.06 -37.34
N THR A 70 24.51 -1.65 -36.72
CA THR A 70 25.62 -2.29 -37.45
C THR A 70 25.40 -3.78 -37.72
N LYS A 71 24.28 -4.35 -37.23
CA LYS A 71 23.96 -5.78 -37.31
C LYS A 71 22.69 -6.10 -38.09
N THR A 72 21.94 -5.10 -38.51
CA THR A 72 20.76 -5.27 -39.36
C THR A 72 20.51 -4.04 -40.21
N ASP A 73 20.18 -4.24 -41.49
CA ASP A 73 19.79 -3.18 -42.43
C ASP A 73 18.28 -2.88 -42.37
N SER A 74 17.55 -3.52 -41.44
CA SER A 74 16.10 -3.34 -41.28
C SER A 74 15.78 -2.13 -40.41
N ASP A 75 15.36 -1.04 -41.06
CA ASP A 75 14.89 0.18 -40.37
C ASP A 75 13.75 -0.09 -39.39
N TYR A 76 12.89 -1.07 -39.68
CA TYR A 76 11.83 -1.52 -38.79
C TYR A 76 12.39 -2.07 -37.47
N THR A 77 13.40 -2.94 -37.56
CA THR A 77 14.03 -3.58 -36.38
C THR A 77 14.78 -2.56 -35.54
N VAL A 78 15.48 -1.63 -36.18
CA VAL A 78 16.18 -0.53 -35.50
C VAL A 78 15.19 0.39 -34.79
N ASN A 79 14.09 0.78 -35.43
CA ASN A 79 13.07 1.65 -34.84
C ASN A 79 12.30 0.98 -33.70
N TYR A 80 12.00 -0.32 -33.84
CA TYR A 80 11.40 -1.10 -32.76
C TYR A 80 12.32 -1.16 -31.54
N PHE A 81 13.60 -1.45 -31.74
CA PHE A 81 14.59 -1.51 -30.67
C PHE A 81 14.77 -0.15 -29.99
N LYS A 82 14.82 0.95 -30.76
CA LYS A 82 14.86 2.32 -30.21
C LYS A 82 13.65 2.61 -29.31
N LYS A 83 12.44 2.30 -29.76
CA LYS A 83 11.22 2.48 -28.95
C LYS A 83 11.26 1.66 -27.66
N PHE A 84 11.68 0.41 -27.76
CA PHE A 84 11.83 -0.48 -26.60
C PHE A 84 12.86 0.04 -25.59
N MET A 85 14.02 0.48 -26.04
CA MET A 85 15.06 1.03 -25.15
C MET A 85 14.62 2.35 -24.50
N ASN A 86 13.87 3.20 -25.20
CA ASN A 86 13.30 4.42 -24.62
C ASN A 86 12.25 4.09 -23.53
N GLN A 87 11.39 3.09 -23.72
CA GLN A 87 10.46 2.66 -22.67
C GLN A 87 11.17 2.13 -21.42
N ILE A 88 12.30 1.42 -21.59
CA ILE A 88 13.14 1.00 -20.46
C ILE A 88 13.75 2.22 -19.77
N PHE A 89 14.21 3.21 -20.54
CA PHE A 89 14.82 4.41 -19.99
C PHE A 89 13.85 5.23 -19.13
N GLU A 90 12.64 5.47 -19.62
CA GLU A 90 11.60 6.16 -18.85
C GLU A 90 11.28 5.41 -17.55
N ARG A 91 11.17 4.07 -17.61
CA ARG A 91 10.94 3.25 -16.41
C ARG A 91 12.11 3.31 -15.42
N VAL A 92 13.36 3.31 -15.90
CA VAL A 92 14.55 3.40 -15.04
C VAL A 92 14.70 4.80 -14.45
N LEU A 93 14.37 5.86 -15.20
CA LEU A 93 14.32 7.23 -14.68
C LEU A 93 13.28 7.36 -13.57
N LEU A 94 12.05 6.87 -13.80
CA LEU A 94 10.99 6.86 -12.79
C LEU A 94 11.44 6.11 -11.53
N LEU A 95 12.02 4.91 -11.67
CA LEU A 95 12.53 4.15 -10.53
C LEU A 95 13.65 4.87 -9.77
N ASN A 96 14.53 5.60 -10.46
CA ASN A 96 15.59 6.39 -9.82
C ASN A 96 15.06 7.66 -9.16
N THR A 97 14.02 8.30 -9.70
CA THR A 97 13.35 9.43 -9.04
C THR A 97 12.57 8.98 -7.81
N TYR A 98 11.94 7.80 -7.83
CA TYR A 98 11.35 7.21 -6.62
C TYR A 98 12.42 6.84 -5.59
N SER A 99 13.58 6.32 -6.03
CA SER A 99 14.69 6.00 -5.13
C SER A 99 15.36 7.25 -4.54
N SER A 100 15.28 8.43 -5.18
CA SER A 100 15.77 9.68 -4.60
C SER A 100 14.75 10.38 -3.70
N MET A 101 13.52 9.90 -3.64
CA MET A 101 12.50 10.30 -2.66
C MET A 101 12.53 9.44 -1.39
N ALA A 102 13.35 8.38 -1.35
CA ALA A 102 13.54 7.60 -0.15
C ALA A 102 14.29 8.44 0.90
N SER A 103 13.54 9.06 1.80
CA SER A 103 14.07 9.53 3.07
C SER A 103 14.79 8.37 3.78
N PRO A 104 15.85 8.63 4.54
CA PRO A 104 16.49 7.59 5.33
C PRO A 104 15.44 6.89 6.19
N ILE A 105 15.48 5.56 6.23
CA ILE A 105 14.56 4.75 7.04
C ILE A 105 14.78 5.13 8.51
N VAL A 106 13.93 6.02 9.03
CA VAL A 106 13.90 6.32 10.46
C VAL A 106 13.11 5.19 11.11
N VAL A 107 13.81 4.25 11.74
CA VAL A 107 13.19 3.27 12.64
C VAL A 107 13.01 3.98 13.97
N GLU A 108 11.83 4.56 14.19
CA GLU A 108 11.50 5.23 15.45
C GLU A 108 11.15 4.18 16.53
N GLU A 109 11.81 4.27 17.68
CA GLU A 109 11.43 3.50 18.87
C GLU A 109 10.07 3.99 19.37
N ARG A 110 9.11 3.07 19.49
CA ARG A 110 7.73 3.40 19.91
C ARG A 110 7.72 3.82 21.39
N PRO A 111 7.23 5.01 21.75
CA PRO A 111 7.05 5.39 23.15
C PRO A 111 6.17 4.40 23.93
N ALA A 112 6.39 4.30 25.24
CA ALA A 112 5.56 3.47 26.11
C ALA A 112 4.12 4.02 26.20
N LEU A 113 3.14 3.11 26.27
CA LEU A 113 1.73 3.46 26.48
C LEU A 113 1.54 4.13 27.84
N LEU A 114 0.80 5.24 27.85
CA LEU A 114 0.42 5.95 29.07
C LEU A 114 -0.92 5.45 29.57
N ASP A 115 -0.94 4.97 30.81
CA ASP A 115 -2.11 4.47 31.49
C ASP A 115 -2.61 5.46 32.56
N ALA A 116 -3.57 5.05 33.39
CA ALA A 116 -4.18 5.89 34.41
C ALA A 116 -3.20 6.42 35.48
N THR A 117 -2.03 5.82 35.61
CA THR A 117 -1.00 6.19 36.59
C THR A 117 0.02 7.17 36.04
N ALA A 118 0.05 7.37 34.72
CA ALA A 118 1.03 8.23 34.07
C ALA A 118 0.74 9.71 34.34
N ASP A 119 1.80 10.47 34.63
CA ASP A 119 1.74 11.93 34.72
C ASP A 119 1.49 12.57 33.34
N PRO A 120 0.79 13.73 33.28
CA PRO A 120 0.60 14.45 32.03
C PRO A 120 1.93 14.98 31.49
N PRO A 121 2.12 15.01 30.15
CA PRO A 121 3.22 15.76 29.57
C PRO A 121 3.05 17.27 29.85
N ALA A 122 4.13 18.04 29.68
CA ALA A 122 4.06 19.50 29.73
C ALA A 122 3.17 19.99 28.57
N LEU A 123 2.02 20.59 28.90
CA LEU A 123 1.05 21.05 27.91
C LEU A 123 1.40 22.45 27.42
N PHE A 124 1.26 22.68 26.12
CA PHE A 124 1.46 23.96 25.43
C PHE A 124 2.85 24.57 25.65
N ASP A 125 3.87 23.73 25.82
CA ASP A 125 5.28 24.12 25.98
C ASP A 125 5.99 24.43 24.64
N GLY A 126 5.24 24.43 23.53
CA GLY A 126 5.76 24.61 22.17
C GLY A 126 6.09 23.31 21.44
N THR A 127 6.09 22.16 22.14
CA THR A 127 6.27 20.85 21.50
C THR A 127 4.97 20.41 20.82
N THR A 128 5.07 19.96 19.57
CA THR A 128 3.91 19.40 18.87
C THR A 128 3.71 17.94 19.26
N ARG A 129 2.51 17.58 19.71
CA ARG A 129 2.20 16.23 20.22
C ARG A 129 0.99 15.64 19.50
N LEU A 130 1.10 14.38 19.09
CA LEU A 130 -0.01 13.57 18.60
C LEU A 130 -0.43 12.60 19.71
N TYR A 131 -1.53 12.92 20.38
CA TYR A 131 -2.20 12.00 21.30
C TYR A 131 -2.88 10.91 20.48
N THR A 132 -2.46 9.66 20.70
CA THR A 132 -2.78 8.53 19.83
C THR A 132 -3.08 7.29 20.64
N SER A 133 -3.47 6.21 19.97
CA SER A 133 -3.43 4.86 20.51
C SER A 133 -2.99 3.93 19.40
N TYR A 134 -2.04 3.03 19.67
CA TYR A 134 -1.44 2.17 18.66
C TYR A 134 -2.44 1.25 17.97
N VAL A 135 -3.53 0.91 18.65
CA VAL A 135 -4.58 0.04 18.10
C VAL A 135 -5.67 0.80 17.35
N CYS A 136 -5.73 2.13 17.47
CA CYS A 136 -6.81 2.94 16.90
C CYS A 136 -6.62 3.20 15.38
N PRO A 137 -7.55 2.76 14.51
CA PRO A 137 -7.42 2.99 13.06
C PRO A 137 -7.53 4.47 12.67
N PHE A 138 -8.33 5.26 13.38
CA PHE A 138 -8.45 6.70 13.14
C PHE A 138 -7.15 7.43 13.45
N ALA A 139 -6.49 7.05 14.55
CA ALA A 139 -5.21 7.66 14.93
C ALA A 139 -4.06 7.20 14.03
N GLN A 140 -4.15 5.95 13.52
CA GLN A 140 -3.20 5.43 12.55
C GLN A 140 -3.18 6.26 11.25
N ARG A 141 -4.32 6.84 10.80
CA ARG A 141 -4.32 7.77 9.65
C ARG A 141 -3.30 8.89 9.82
N VAL A 142 -3.37 9.58 10.96
CA VAL A 142 -2.49 10.72 11.28
C VAL A 142 -1.04 10.28 11.48
N TRP A 143 -0.84 9.09 12.06
CA TRP A 143 0.50 8.52 12.21
C TRP A 143 1.15 8.19 10.85
N ILE A 144 0.41 7.59 9.92
CA ILE A 144 0.90 7.32 8.57
C ILE A 144 1.26 8.64 7.86
N THR A 145 0.39 9.65 7.92
CA THR A 145 0.67 10.98 7.35
C THR A 145 1.93 11.60 7.94
N ARG A 146 2.08 11.57 9.27
CA ARG A 146 3.28 12.03 9.98
C ARG A 146 4.54 11.33 9.46
N ASN A 147 4.51 10.00 9.34
CA ASN A 147 5.67 9.23 8.92
C ASN A 147 6.04 9.50 7.46
N PHE A 148 5.04 9.58 6.57
CA PHE A 148 5.27 9.85 5.15
C PHE A 148 5.82 11.25 4.89
N LYS A 149 5.36 12.24 5.66
CA LYS A 149 5.87 13.62 5.58
C LYS A 149 7.24 13.83 6.26
N GLY A 150 7.81 12.79 6.87
CA GLY A 150 9.10 12.89 7.58
C GLY A 150 9.01 13.72 8.87
N LEU A 151 7.85 13.74 9.52
CA LEU A 151 7.55 14.59 10.68
C LEU A 151 7.83 13.90 12.03
N GLN A 152 8.60 12.82 12.04
CA GLN A 152 8.85 12.02 13.24
C GLN A 152 9.53 12.83 14.35
N GLU A 153 10.48 13.68 13.99
CA GLU A 153 11.17 14.52 14.97
C GLU A 153 10.34 15.73 15.40
N LYS A 154 9.50 16.26 14.50
CA LYS A 154 8.67 17.47 14.71
C LYS A 154 7.41 17.17 15.53
N ILE A 155 6.81 16.00 15.38
CA ILE A 155 5.55 15.61 16.05
C ILE A 155 5.86 14.44 16.97
N LYS A 156 5.75 14.62 18.29
CA LYS A 156 5.98 13.55 19.26
C LYS A 156 4.71 12.72 19.46
N LEU A 157 4.84 11.39 19.51
CA LEU A 157 3.71 10.51 19.82
C LEU A 157 3.48 10.46 21.33
N VAL A 158 2.22 10.60 21.74
CA VAL A 158 1.76 10.38 23.12
C VAL A 158 0.72 9.25 23.08
N PRO A 159 1.14 7.98 23.15
CA PRO A 159 0.25 6.85 23.01
C PRO A 159 -0.50 6.59 24.33
N LEU A 160 -1.83 6.53 24.27
CA LEU A 160 -2.71 6.30 25.41
C LEU A 160 -3.24 4.86 25.39
N ASP A 161 -3.27 4.22 26.56
CA ASP A 161 -4.10 3.05 26.77
C ASP A 161 -5.57 3.50 26.86
N LEU A 162 -6.38 3.13 25.86
CA LEU A 162 -7.79 3.53 25.84
C LEU A 162 -8.66 2.73 26.82
N GLY A 163 -8.21 1.55 27.25
CA GLY A 163 -8.88 0.72 28.25
C GLY A 163 -8.59 1.14 29.69
N ASN A 164 -7.42 1.76 29.92
CA ASN A 164 -6.99 2.29 31.22
C ASN A 164 -6.43 3.72 31.07
N ARG A 165 -7.25 4.65 30.57
CA ARG A 165 -6.79 5.98 30.16
C ARG A 165 -6.51 6.92 31.32
N PRO A 166 -5.44 7.74 31.26
CA PRO A 166 -5.24 8.83 32.21
C PRO A 166 -6.37 9.86 32.22
N ALA A 167 -6.86 10.20 33.42
CA ALA A 167 -7.93 11.17 33.62
C ALA A 167 -7.57 12.57 33.10
N TRP A 168 -6.30 12.95 33.22
CA TRP A 168 -5.79 14.24 32.74
C TRP A 168 -6.01 14.45 31.24
N TYR A 169 -6.13 13.39 30.44
CA TYR A 169 -6.35 13.55 29.01
C TYR A 169 -7.69 14.24 28.74
N LYS A 170 -8.76 13.75 29.36
CA LYS A 170 -10.10 14.37 29.25
C LYS A 170 -10.13 15.74 29.91
N GLU A 171 -9.53 15.84 31.10
CA GLU A 171 -9.69 17.03 31.95
C GLU A 171 -8.84 18.21 31.50
N LYS A 172 -7.67 17.96 30.90
CA LYS A 172 -6.66 18.99 30.63
C LYS A 172 -6.26 19.11 29.16
N VAL A 173 -6.45 18.06 28.36
CA VAL A 173 -6.00 18.03 26.96
C VAL A 173 -7.18 18.11 26.01
N TYR A 174 -8.01 17.07 25.95
CA TYR A 174 -9.07 16.96 24.95
C TYR A 174 -10.39 16.49 25.58
N PRO A 175 -11.32 17.41 25.89
CA PRO A 175 -12.58 17.13 26.60
C PRO A 175 -13.46 16.05 25.95
N GLU A 176 -13.43 15.95 24.63
CA GLU A 176 -14.11 14.97 23.79
C GLU A 176 -13.63 13.56 24.09
N ASN A 177 -12.44 13.42 24.71
CA ASN A 177 -11.90 12.18 25.23
C ASN A 177 -11.82 11.09 24.14
N LYS A 178 -11.42 11.47 22.94
CA LYS A 178 -11.18 10.59 21.78
C LYS A 178 -9.74 10.74 21.29
N VAL A 179 -9.27 9.80 20.50
CA VAL A 179 -8.00 9.90 19.75
C VAL A 179 -8.30 9.66 18.27
N PRO A 180 -7.56 10.28 17.33
CA PRO A 180 -6.40 11.15 17.55
C PRO A 180 -6.75 12.57 18.02
N ALA A 181 -5.80 13.22 18.69
CA ALA A 181 -5.81 14.66 18.92
C ALA A 181 -4.39 15.22 18.73
N LEU A 182 -4.28 16.37 18.06
CA LEU A 182 -3.00 17.03 17.80
C LEU A 182 -2.91 18.31 18.63
N GLU A 183 -1.86 18.42 19.44
CA GLU A 183 -1.44 19.66 20.08
C GLU A 183 -0.45 20.38 19.19
N HIS A 184 -0.83 21.55 18.70
CA HIS A 184 0.02 22.39 17.86
C HIS A 184 -0.39 23.87 17.98
N ASN A 185 0.58 24.78 18.04
CA ASN A 185 0.37 26.23 18.12
C ASN A 185 -0.65 26.67 19.18
N GLY A 186 -0.56 26.11 20.39
CA GLY A 186 -1.42 26.48 21.52
C GLY A 186 -2.87 25.97 21.40
N LYS A 187 -3.15 25.03 20.50
CA LYS A 187 -4.49 24.47 20.27
C LYS A 187 -4.45 22.95 20.23
N ILE A 188 -5.58 22.35 20.59
CA ILE A 188 -5.85 20.92 20.40
C ILE A 188 -6.84 20.79 19.24
N ILE A 189 -6.49 19.95 18.27
CA ILE A 189 -7.30 19.70 17.06
C ILE A 189 -7.66 18.20 17.05
N GLY A 190 -8.94 17.89 16.94
CA GLY A 190 -9.46 16.53 16.79
C GLY A 190 -9.79 16.18 15.35
N GLU A 191 -10.52 15.08 15.17
CA GLU A 191 -11.00 14.55 13.89
C GLU A 191 -9.90 14.08 12.92
N SER A 192 -9.81 12.76 12.72
CA SER A 192 -8.70 12.15 11.97
C SER A 192 -8.56 12.64 10.52
N LEU A 193 -9.67 12.90 9.82
CA LEU A 193 -9.64 13.38 8.43
C LEU A 193 -9.21 14.85 8.34
N ASP A 194 -9.61 15.66 9.31
CA ASP A 194 -9.19 17.06 9.40
C ASP A 194 -7.72 17.14 9.77
N LEU A 195 -7.24 16.27 10.67
CA LEU A 195 -5.83 16.20 11.05
C LEU A 195 -4.91 15.81 9.89
N ILE A 196 -5.26 14.82 9.06
CA ILE A 196 -4.40 14.46 7.93
C ILE A 196 -4.32 15.59 6.89
N LYS A 197 -5.42 16.33 6.66
CA LYS A 197 -5.44 17.54 5.81
C LYS A 197 -4.64 18.67 6.46
N TYR A 198 -4.79 18.85 7.76
CA TYR A 198 -4.07 19.86 8.53
C TYR A 198 -2.55 19.64 8.45
N LEU A 199 -2.09 18.41 8.65
CA LEU A 199 -0.68 18.07 8.54
C LEU A 199 -0.16 18.31 7.12
N ASP A 200 -0.94 17.96 6.10
CA ASP A 200 -0.52 18.15 4.71
C ASP A 200 -0.37 19.62 4.32
N ASN A 201 -1.28 20.47 4.80
CA ASN A 201 -1.30 21.91 4.49
C ASN A 201 -0.35 22.74 5.37
N THR A 202 -0.03 22.29 6.59
CA THR A 202 0.68 23.10 7.59
C THR A 202 2.17 22.77 7.66
N PHE A 203 2.54 21.51 7.44
CA PHE A 203 3.92 21.05 7.60
C PHE A 203 4.57 20.79 6.24
N GLU A 204 5.87 21.06 6.19
CA GLU A 204 6.73 20.69 5.06
C GLU A 204 6.74 19.17 4.84
N GLY A 205 7.20 18.76 3.66
CA GLY A 205 7.30 17.37 3.23
C GLY A 205 6.59 17.16 1.89
N PRO A 206 6.59 15.93 1.36
CA PRO A 206 5.85 15.59 0.16
C PRO A 206 4.37 15.96 0.31
N SER A 207 3.77 16.51 -0.75
CA SER A 207 2.32 16.73 -0.80
C SER A 207 1.60 15.39 -0.90
N LEU A 208 0.53 15.24 -0.12
CA LEU A 208 -0.35 14.06 -0.12
C LEU A 208 -1.69 14.34 -0.78
N TYR A 209 -1.88 15.51 -1.39
CA TYR A 209 -3.07 15.82 -2.15
C TYR A 209 -2.70 16.41 -3.53
N PRO A 210 -3.29 15.88 -4.62
CA PRO A 210 -2.94 16.34 -5.96
C PRO A 210 -3.46 17.77 -6.22
N GLU A 211 -2.78 18.49 -7.11
CA GLU A 211 -3.25 19.80 -7.60
C GLU A 211 -4.31 19.68 -8.71
N ASP A 212 -4.35 18.54 -9.40
CA ASP A 212 -5.30 18.29 -10.48
C ASP A 212 -6.75 18.37 -9.96
N HIS A 213 -7.57 19.21 -10.61
CA HIS A 213 -8.93 19.48 -10.16
C HIS A 213 -9.82 18.23 -10.15
N ALA A 214 -9.75 17.38 -11.18
CA ALA A 214 -10.57 16.19 -11.27
C ALA A 214 -10.19 15.16 -10.20
N LYS A 215 -8.90 15.02 -9.90
CA LYS A 215 -8.41 14.17 -8.80
C LYS A 215 -8.82 14.72 -7.43
N ARG A 216 -8.81 16.04 -7.23
CA ARG A 216 -9.27 16.66 -5.98
C ARG A 216 -10.75 16.44 -5.75
N GLU A 217 -11.58 16.67 -6.77
CA GLU A 217 -13.02 16.46 -6.68
C GLU A 217 -13.36 15.00 -6.33
N PHE A 218 -12.73 14.05 -7.01
CA PHE A 218 -12.92 12.62 -6.71
C PHE A 218 -12.34 12.23 -5.35
N GLY A 219 -11.20 12.80 -4.97
CA GLY A 219 -10.61 12.59 -3.65
C GLY A 219 -11.53 13.07 -2.53
N ASP A 220 -12.17 14.23 -2.70
CA ASP A 220 -13.11 14.77 -1.72
C ASP A 220 -14.38 13.92 -1.62
N GLU A 221 -14.87 13.38 -2.74
CA GLU A 221 -15.95 12.38 -2.75
C GLU A 221 -15.56 11.14 -1.94
N LEU A 222 -14.40 10.55 -2.23
CA LEU A 222 -13.92 9.35 -1.55
C LEU A 222 -13.67 9.60 -0.06
N LEU A 223 -13.16 10.77 0.34
CA LEU A 223 -12.98 11.11 1.75
C LEU A 223 -14.32 11.22 2.48
N LYS A 224 -15.36 11.81 1.85
CA LYS A 224 -16.72 11.86 2.40
C LYS A 224 -17.34 10.46 2.52
N TYR A 225 -17.06 9.57 1.56
CA TYR A 225 -17.56 8.20 1.58
C TYR A 225 -16.96 7.33 2.68
N THR A 226 -15.83 7.74 3.30
CA THR A 226 -15.16 6.93 4.32
C THR A 226 -16.07 6.56 5.49
N ASP A 227 -16.95 7.46 5.95
CA ASP A 227 -17.87 7.17 7.06
C ASP A 227 -18.89 6.10 6.69
N THR A 228 -19.43 6.16 5.46
CA THR A 228 -20.32 5.11 4.93
C THR A 228 -19.59 3.78 4.85
N PHE A 229 -18.39 3.75 4.27
CA PHE A 229 -17.57 2.53 4.18
C PHE A 229 -17.32 1.93 5.57
N VAL A 230 -16.79 2.74 6.51
CA VAL A 230 -16.43 2.28 7.86
C VAL A 230 -17.67 1.81 8.62
N LYS A 231 -18.76 2.56 8.58
CA LYS A 231 -20.01 2.19 9.25
C LYS A 231 -20.54 0.86 8.71
N THR A 232 -20.63 0.70 7.39
CA THR A 232 -21.14 -0.52 6.77
C THR A 232 -20.26 -1.72 7.09
N MET A 233 -18.93 -1.58 7.03
CA MET A 233 -18.01 -2.66 7.37
C MET A 233 -18.05 -3.07 8.84
N TYR A 234 -18.31 -2.15 9.78
CA TYR A 234 -18.53 -2.52 11.18
C TYR A 234 -19.92 -3.12 11.42
N MET A 235 -20.95 -2.67 10.69
CA MET A 235 -22.29 -3.25 10.78
C MET A 235 -22.32 -4.69 10.28
N SER A 236 -21.59 -5.01 9.21
CA SER A 236 -21.51 -6.36 8.66
C SER A 236 -20.91 -7.38 9.65
N LEU A 237 -20.12 -6.92 10.63
CA LEU A 237 -19.58 -7.74 11.72
C LEU A 237 -20.56 -7.96 12.88
N LYS A 238 -21.61 -7.16 13.00
CA LYS A 238 -22.56 -7.19 14.14
C LYS A 238 -23.84 -7.98 13.87
N GLY A 239 -24.17 -8.24 12.62
CA GLY A 239 -25.33 -9.05 12.25
C GLY A 239 -26.72 -8.45 12.53
N ASP A 240 -26.86 -7.13 12.75
CA ASP A 240 -28.17 -6.46 12.89
C ASP A 240 -28.26 -5.19 12.01
N PRO A 241 -29.05 -5.21 10.91
CA PRO A 241 -29.14 -4.09 9.97
C PRO A 241 -30.10 -2.97 10.39
N PHE A 242 -30.89 -3.12 11.47
CA PHE A 242 -31.92 -2.13 11.85
C PHE A 242 -31.67 -1.46 13.21
N ARG A 243 -30.69 -0.56 13.24
CA ARG A 243 -30.76 0.63 14.10
C ARG A 243 -30.35 1.86 13.31
N GLU A 244 -31.31 2.43 12.60
CA GLU A 244 -31.28 3.84 12.26
C GLU A 244 -31.21 4.65 13.55
N THR A 245 -30.15 5.43 13.73
CA THR A 245 -30.22 6.89 13.79
C THR A 245 -28.80 7.45 13.68
N GLY A 246 -28.66 8.53 12.91
CA GLY A 246 -27.44 9.30 12.88
C GLY A 246 -27.25 10.01 14.21
N GLU A 247 -26.19 9.66 14.92
CA GLU A 247 -25.51 10.48 15.91
C GLU A 247 -24.12 9.85 16.15
N ASN A 248 -23.13 10.71 16.37
CA ASN A 248 -21.70 10.42 16.47
C ASN A 248 -21.36 9.02 17.00
N ILE A 249 -20.54 8.27 16.24
CA ILE A 249 -20.02 6.96 16.69
C ILE A 249 -19.11 7.20 17.91
N ASP A 250 -19.67 7.02 19.11
CA ASP A 250 -18.94 6.85 20.35
C ASP A 250 -18.55 5.36 20.48
N CYS A 251 -17.26 5.12 20.70
CA CYS A 251 -16.72 3.77 20.91
C CYS A 251 -17.23 3.08 22.18
N SER A 252 -17.96 3.78 23.05
CA SER A 252 -18.52 3.25 24.29
C SER A 252 -19.85 2.47 24.10
N MET A 253 -20.53 2.58 22.95
CA MET A 253 -21.89 2.07 22.77
C MET A 253 -21.99 0.61 22.28
N PHE A 254 -20.94 -0.20 22.48
CA PHE A 254 -20.82 -1.54 21.88
C PHE A 254 -21.03 -2.65 22.91
N ARG A 255 -22.29 -3.04 23.17
CA ARG A 255 -22.61 -4.28 23.91
C ARG A 255 -23.57 -5.19 23.15
N SER A 256 -23.08 -6.42 22.97
CA SER A 256 -23.76 -7.71 22.91
C SER A 256 -24.67 -8.07 21.74
N ILE A 257 -24.23 -9.08 20.97
CA ILE A 257 -25.05 -10.25 20.63
C ILE A 257 -24.19 -11.50 20.89
N LYS A 258 -24.70 -12.42 21.71
CA LYS A 258 -24.11 -13.74 21.98
C LYS A 258 -24.92 -14.79 21.21
N GLY A 259 -24.21 -15.75 20.61
CA GLY A 259 -24.69 -17.12 20.42
C GLY A 259 -25.39 -17.41 19.10
N GLU A 260 -24.79 -18.35 18.36
CA GLU A 260 -25.43 -19.26 17.40
C GLU A 260 -25.97 -18.69 16.07
N ILE A 261 -25.16 -17.96 15.28
CA ILE A 261 -25.47 -17.71 13.87
C ILE A 261 -24.16 -17.57 13.06
N MET A 262 -23.52 -18.66 12.64
CA MET A 262 -22.30 -18.58 11.82
C MET A 262 -22.59 -18.67 10.30
N GLU A 263 -23.62 -19.42 9.88
CA GLU A 263 -24.00 -19.55 8.45
C GLU A 263 -24.79 -18.34 7.92
N ASP A 264 -25.78 -17.79 8.64
CA ASP A 264 -26.50 -16.58 8.17
C ASP A 264 -25.64 -15.30 8.26
N MET A 265 -24.62 -15.28 9.12
CA MET A 265 -23.70 -14.15 9.25
C MET A 265 -22.80 -14.02 8.02
N THR A 266 -22.38 -15.14 7.42
CA THR A 266 -21.65 -15.14 6.14
C THR A 266 -22.53 -14.56 5.03
N GLY A 267 -23.80 -14.98 4.93
CA GLY A 267 -24.76 -14.44 3.96
C GLY A 267 -25.00 -12.93 4.11
N MET A 268 -25.26 -12.47 5.33
CA MET A 268 -25.49 -11.04 5.63
C MET A 268 -24.23 -10.18 5.44
N PHE A 269 -23.05 -10.74 5.69
CA PHE A 269 -21.78 -10.10 5.37
C PHE A 269 -21.65 -9.87 3.85
N PHE A 270 -21.95 -10.88 3.03
CA PHE A 270 -21.93 -10.73 1.57
C PHE A 270 -22.88 -9.64 1.07
N PHE A 271 -24.11 -9.56 1.59
CA PHE A 271 -25.07 -8.54 1.16
C PHE A 271 -24.72 -7.11 1.60
N THR A 272 -23.98 -6.94 2.70
CA THR A 272 -23.71 -5.61 3.27
C THR A 272 -22.31 -5.09 2.96
N ALA A 273 -21.27 -5.92 3.05
CA ALA A 273 -19.88 -5.51 2.88
C ALA A 273 -19.41 -5.54 1.42
N ALA A 274 -19.92 -6.48 0.59
CA ALA A 274 -19.49 -6.59 -0.80
C ALA A 274 -19.73 -5.29 -1.60
N PRO A 275 -20.90 -4.62 -1.52
CA PRO A 275 -21.14 -3.39 -2.29
C PRO A 275 -20.15 -2.26 -1.96
N VAL A 276 -19.75 -2.12 -0.68
CA VAL A 276 -18.81 -1.06 -0.30
C VAL A 276 -17.37 -1.40 -0.68
N LEU A 277 -17.01 -2.68 -0.74
CA LEU A 277 -15.72 -3.15 -1.27
C LEU A 277 -15.68 -3.02 -2.81
N ASP A 278 -16.78 -3.33 -3.50
CA ASP A 278 -16.93 -3.17 -4.94
C ASP A 278 -16.86 -1.69 -5.35
N TYR A 279 -17.40 -0.79 -4.52
CA TYR A 279 -17.22 0.64 -4.70
C TYR A 279 -15.73 1.04 -4.66
N LEU A 280 -14.95 0.52 -3.71
CA LEU A 280 -13.50 0.79 -3.67
C LEU A 280 -12.76 0.18 -4.86
N GLU A 281 -13.11 -1.05 -5.27
CA GLU A 281 -12.56 -1.68 -6.47
C GLU A 281 -12.79 -0.80 -7.71
N ASN A 282 -14.02 -0.35 -7.93
CA ASN A 282 -14.39 0.52 -9.04
C ASN A 282 -13.68 1.88 -8.96
N ALA A 283 -13.54 2.45 -7.77
CA ALA A 283 -12.83 3.71 -7.56
C ALA A 283 -11.35 3.61 -7.98
N LEU A 284 -10.69 2.47 -7.74
CA LEU A 284 -9.30 2.21 -8.15
C LEU A 284 -9.11 2.05 -9.67
N TYR A 285 -10.19 1.98 -10.46
CA TYR A 285 -10.13 2.04 -11.93
C TYR A 285 -10.19 3.47 -12.48
N LYS A 286 -10.53 4.48 -11.66
CA LYS A 286 -10.80 5.84 -12.13
C LYS A 286 -9.61 6.51 -12.81
N PHE A 287 -8.41 6.31 -12.27
CA PHE A 287 -7.16 6.87 -12.78
C PHE A 287 -6.16 5.75 -13.07
N ASP A 288 -5.52 5.79 -14.24
CA ASP A 288 -4.61 4.74 -14.73
C ASP A 288 -3.12 5.09 -14.61
N ASP A 289 -2.81 6.28 -14.07
CA ASP A 289 -1.45 6.80 -13.88
C ASP A 289 -0.79 6.35 -12.56
N GLY A 290 -1.35 5.34 -11.90
CA GLY A 290 -0.71 4.58 -10.84
C GLY A 290 -1.68 3.66 -10.08
N PRO A 291 -1.20 3.01 -9.01
CA PRO A 291 -1.95 1.95 -8.32
C PRO A 291 -2.83 2.45 -7.16
N PHE A 292 -2.89 3.76 -6.92
CA PHE A 292 -3.59 4.39 -5.80
C PHE A 292 -4.92 5.03 -6.24
N PHE A 293 -5.77 5.40 -5.28
CA PHE A 293 -7.12 5.93 -5.61
C PHE A 293 -7.09 7.16 -6.53
N LEU A 294 -6.07 8.02 -6.38
CA LEU A 294 -5.85 9.20 -7.23
C LEU A 294 -4.68 9.00 -8.20
N GLY A 295 -4.39 7.75 -8.56
CA GLY A 295 -3.22 7.33 -9.33
C GLY A 295 -1.95 7.28 -8.48
N GLN A 296 -1.59 8.38 -7.85
CA GLN A 296 -0.47 8.49 -6.91
C GLN A 296 -0.96 8.42 -5.45
N LEU A 297 -0.05 8.07 -4.53
CA LEU A 297 -0.36 7.96 -3.10
C LEU A 297 -0.90 9.30 -2.59
N SER A 298 -1.99 9.25 -1.83
CA SER A 298 -2.69 10.42 -1.35
C SER A 298 -3.30 10.25 0.05
N LEU A 299 -3.86 11.33 0.58
CA LEU A 299 -4.66 11.33 1.81
C LEU A 299 -5.84 10.34 1.74
N VAL A 300 -6.36 10.05 0.53
CA VAL A 300 -7.44 9.08 0.34
C VAL A 300 -6.96 7.69 0.73
N ASP A 301 -5.81 7.26 0.21
CA ASP A 301 -5.24 5.94 0.51
C ASP A 301 -4.98 5.79 2.01
N ILE A 302 -4.42 6.84 2.63
CA ILE A 302 -4.15 6.90 4.07
C ILE A 302 -5.45 6.83 4.88
N ALA A 303 -6.54 7.42 4.40
CA ALA A 303 -7.82 7.39 5.09
C ALA A 303 -8.45 5.99 5.12
N TYR A 304 -8.25 5.18 4.07
CA TYR A 304 -8.84 3.84 3.94
C TYR A 304 -7.98 2.72 4.52
N ILE A 305 -6.65 2.77 4.35
CA ILE A 305 -5.79 1.61 4.66
C ILE A 305 -5.88 1.08 6.09
N PRO A 306 -6.02 1.89 7.17
CA PRO A 306 -6.14 1.35 8.52
C PRO A 306 -7.37 0.46 8.70
N PHE A 307 -8.45 0.77 7.96
CA PHE A 307 -9.70 0.03 8.03
C PHE A 307 -9.63 -1.22 7.15
N VAL A 308 -9.18 -1.06 5.91
CA VAL A 308 -9.03 -2.21 4.98
C VAL A 308 -8.08 -3.25 5.56
N GLU A 309 -6.95 -2.84 6.16
CA GLU A 309 -6.03 -3.75 6.87
C GLU A 309 -6.74 -4.60 7.93
N ARG A 310 -7.48 -3.95 8.83
CA ARG A 310 -8.17 -4.64 9.93
C ARG A 310 -9.25 -5.56 9.41
N PHE A 311 -10.08 -5.09 8.48
CA PHE A 311 -11.15 -5.91 7.93
C PHE A 311 -10.60 -7.09 7.11
N GLN A 312 -9.53 -6.91 6.34
CA GLN A 312 -8.89 -8.01 5.62
C GLN A 312 -8.47 -9.13 6.58
N ILE A 313 -7.81 -8.76 7.69
CA ILE A 313 -7.33 -9.72 8.69
C ILE A 313 -8.51 -10.40 9.39
N VAL A 314 -9.44 -9.62 9.95
CA VAL A 314 -10.55 -10.12 10.77
C VAL A 314 -11.47 -11.02 9.95
N LEU A 315 -11.82 -10.61 8.73
CA LEU A 315 -12.74 -11.37 7.88
C LEU A 315 -12.12 -12.66 7.36
N ASN A 316 -10.84 -12.63 7.01
CA ASN A 316 -10.13 -13.84 6.62
C ASN A 316 -10.03 -14.81 7.81
N GLU A 317 -9.57 -14.34 8.97
CA GLU A 317 -9.33 -15.19 10.12
C GLU A 317 -10.62 -15.76 10.72
N LEU A 318 -11.64 -14.92 10.92
CA LEU A 318 -12.86 -15.28 11.63
C LEU A 318 -13.96 -15.82 10.71
N LEU A 319 -14.11 -15.27 9.51
CA LEU A 319 -15.21 -15.60 8.60
C LEU A 319 -14.75 -16.34 7.34
N LYS A 320 -13.45 -16.63 7.19
CA LYS A 320 -12.86 -17.26 6.00
C LYS A 320 -13.23 -16.52 4.70
N CYS A 321 -13.43 -15.22 4.80
CA CYS A 321 -13.79 -14.36 3.69
C CYS A 321 -12.57 -13.58 3.20
N ASP A 322 -12.24 -13.74 1.93
CA ASP A 322 -11.20 -12.97 1.26
C ASP A 322 -11.81 -11.75 0.56
N ILE A 323 -11.59 -10.56 1.13
CA ILE A 323 -12.07 -9.30 0.54
C ILE A 323 -11.43 -9.00 -0.81
N THR A 324 -10.31 -9.64 -1.15
CA THR A 324 -9.59 -9.42 -2.42
C THR A 324 -10.06 -10.36 -3.53
N ALA A 325 -10.86 -11.38 -3.21
CA ALA A 325 -11.48 -12.25 -4.20
C ALA A 325 -12.34 -11.40 -5.16
N GLU A 326 -12.10 -11.59 -6.46
CA GLU A 326 -12.76 -10.85 -7.55
C GLU A 326 -12.50 -9.33 -7.57
N ARG A 327 -11.56 -8.83 -6.74
CA ARG A 327 -11.19 -7.41 -6.64
C ARG A 327 -9.69 -7.20 -6.89
N PRO A 328 -9.22 -7.37 -8.14
CA PRO A 328 -7.79 -7.32 -8.47
C PRO A 328 -7.15 -5.95 -8.22
N LYS A 329 -7.87 -4.83 -8.39
CA LYS A 329 -7.32 -3.50 -8.10
C LYS A 329 -7.14 -3.29 -6.61
N LEU A 330 -8.11 -3.70 -5.79
CA LEU A 330 -8.02 -3.65 -4.34
C LEU A 330 -6.87 -4.53 -3.84
N SER A 331 -6.73 -5.75 -4.38
CA SER A 331 -5.60 -6.63 -4.09
C SER A 331 -4.26 -5.95 -4.40
N SER A 332 -4.13 -5.36 -5.60
CA SER A 332 -2.93 -4.63 -6.01
C SER A 332 -2.66 -3.43 -5.10
N TRP A 333 -3.70 -2.67 -4.76
CA TRP A 333 -3.59 -1.50 -3.89
C TRP A 333 -3.09 -1.87 -2.50
N ILE A 334 -3.61 -2.93 -1.88
CA ILE A 334 -3.13 -3.45 -0.60
C ILE A 334 -1.65 -3.85 -0.70
N GLU A 335 -1.25 -4.52 -1.78
CA GLU A 335 0.15 -4.90 -2.00
C GLU A 335 1.07 -3.68 -2.09
N GLN A 336 0.65 -2.63 -2.81
CA GLN A 336 1.44 -1.40 -2.93
C GLN A 336 1.50 -0.62 -1.61
N MET A 337 0.39 -0.54 -0.86
CA MET A 337 0.37 0.09 0.45
C MET A 337 1.36 -0.59 1.40
N ASN A 338 1.41 -1.92 1.43
CA ASN A 338 2.34 -2.67 2.29
C ASN A 338 3.84 -2.45 1.95
N LYS A 339 4.17 -1.85 0.80
CA LYS A 339 5.55 -1.48 0.43
C LYS A 339 5.95 -0.10 0.94
N ILE A 340 5.03 0.65 1.53
CA ILE A 340 5.29 2.00 2.06
C ILE A 340 5.80 1.86 3.49
N ASP A 341 7.08 2.16 3.71
CA ASP A 341 7.73 2.06 5.03
C ASP A 341 6.98 2.86 6.10
N GLY A 342 6.55 4.08 5.77
CA GLY A 342 5.81 4.95 6.69
C GLY A 342 4.49 4.34 7.18
N TYR A 343 3.86 3.48 6.38
CA TYR A 343 2.67 2.71 6.77
C TYR A 343 3.06 1.43 7.52
N ALA A 344 4.03 0.66 6.99
CA ALA A 344 4.48 -0.59 7.60
C ALA A 344 4.89 -0.43 9.07
N GLN A 345 5.53 0.68 9.42
CA GLN A 345 5.93 1.03 10.79
C GLN A 345 4.75 1.24 11.76
N THR A 346 3.55 1.51 11.25
CA THR A 346 2.34 1.76 12.07
C THR A 346 1.50 0.52 12.32
N LYS A 347 1.83 -0.60 11.66
CA LYS A 347 1.06 -1.84 11.77
C LYS A 347 1.21 -2.45 13.16
N ILE A 348 0.16 -3.15 13.57
CA ILE A 348 0.12 -3.94 14.81
C ILE A 348 0.08 -5.43 14.46
N ASP A 349 0.32 -6.29 15.45
CA ASP A 349 0.29 -7.74 15.22
C ASP A 349 -1.13 -8.15 14.77
N PRO A 350 -1.27 -8.85 13.62
CA PRO A 350 -2.56 -9.38 13.18
C PRO A 350 -3.31 -10.17 14.26
N LYS A 351 -2.60 -10.90 15.12
CA LYS A 351 -3.22 -11.63 16.24
C LYS A 351 -3.87 -10.69 17.25
N GLU A 352 -3.21 -9.58 17.56
CA GLU A 352 -3.75 -8.55 18.46
C GLU A 352 -5.02 -7.93 17.86
N ILE A 353 -5.03 -7.65 16.54
CA ILE A 353 -6.24 -7.18 15.84
C ILE A 353 -7.40 -8.16 16.03
N VAL A 354 -7.15 -9.45 15.77
CA VAL A 354 -8.19 -10.49 15.88
C VAL A 354 -8.74 -10.56 17.31
N GLU A 355 -7.88 -10.56 18.32
CA GLU A 355 -8.31 -10.62 19.73
C GLU A 355 -9.10 -9.38 20.17
N ILE A 356 -8.71 -8.18 19.70
CA ILE A 356 -9.48 -6.95 19.94
C ILE A 356 -10.88 -7.06 19.34
N PHE A 357 -10.99 -7.56 18.09
CA PHE A 357 -12.27 -7.70 17.41
C PHE A 357 -13.14 -8.79 18.06
N LYS A 358 -12.56 -9.94 18.43
CA LYS A 358 -13.26 -10.96 19.21
C LYS A 358 -13.85 -10.35 20.48
N LYS A 359 -13.02 -9.74 21.34
CA LYS A 359 -13.48 -9.13 22.60
C LYS A 359 -14.59 -8.08 22.41
N LYS A 360 -14.62 -7.40 21.26
CA LYS A 360 -15.56 -6.30 21.00
C LYS A 360 -16.85 -6.74 20.31
N PHE A 361 -16.81 -7.78 19.49
CA PHE A 361 -17.92 -8.16 18.61
C PHE A 361 -18.40 -9.61 18.77
N MET A 362 -17.68 -10.45 19.50
CA MET A 362 -18.00 -11.87 19.75
C MET A 362 -18.01 -12.17 21.26
#